data_AF-A0A1F6DAL8-F1
#
_entry.id   AF-A0A1F6DAL8-F1
#
_cell.length_a   1.000
_cell.length_b   1.000
_cell.length_c   1.000
_cell.angle_alpha   90.00
_cell.angle_beta   90.00
_cell.angle_gamma   90.00
#
_symmetry.space_group_name_H-M   'P 1'
#
loop_
_entity.id
_entity.type
_entity.pdbx_description
1 polymer ?
#
loop_
_entity_poly.entity_id
_entity_poly.type
_entity_poly.pdbx_seq_one_letter_code
_entity_poly.pdbx_strand_id
1 'polypeptide(L)'
;MTLNFDIANEQVDRVLEIVKKCPDNLREKCFEILLSAALLTSSASSGSMSVTPESNGDASAAERITSGTDIVMADLHQKAKKHVPAQLTLEEVNRLFYKEDGIFLPLYDELKSQKLSEAQIRVALMEALKNGIQSGEFSFKVSRVRELCSTYKCLDSGNFSANFKNNQPYFSDPYSSGGTMALSAEGKNRMIAVAKELAQ
;
A
#
# COMPACT_ATOMS: atom_id res chain seq x y z
N MET A 1 -40.54 -0.44 12.79
CA MET A 1 -39.11 -0.70 12.49
C MET A 1 -38.89 -0.21 11.07
N THR A 2 -38.79 1.11 10.89
CA THR A 2 -39.03 1.78 9.59
C THR A 2 -38.06 2.95 9.42
N LEU A 3 -36.76 2.70 9.53
CA LEU A 3 -35.75 3.78 9.55
C LEU A 3 -34.47 3.48 8.74
N ASN A 4 -34.44 2.43 7.90
CA ASN A 4 -33.25 2.10 7.09
C ASN A 4 -33.41 2.28 5.57
N PHE A 5 -34.61 2.57 5.06
CA PHE A 5 -34.82 2.69 3.60
C PHE A 5 -34.74 4.14 3.09
N ASP A 6 -35.12 5.13 3.89
CA ASP A 6 -35.08 6.55 3.47
C ASP A 6 -33.66 7.10 3.32
N ILE A 7 -32.72 6.71 4.20
CA ILE A 7 -31.31 7.14 4.12
C ILE A 7 -30.63 6.54 2.87
N ALA A 8 -31.05 5.34 2.45
CA ALA A 8 -30.53 4.70 1.25
C ALA A 8 -30.98 5.43 -0.02
N ASN A 9 -32.23 5.93 -0.06
CA ASN A 9 -32.75 6.63 -1.24
C ASN A 9 -32.03 7.96 -1.51
N GLU A 10 -31.73 8.75 -0.48
CA GLU A 10 -31.07 10.06 -0.67
C GLU A 10 -29.63 9.93 -1.20
N GLN A 11 -28.92 8.88 -0.77
CA GLN A 11 -27.57 8.59 -1.28
C GLN A 11 -27.60 8.00 -2.70
N VAL A 12 -28.62 7.20 -3.02
CA VAL A 12 -28.83 6.64 -4.36
C VAL A 12 -29.12 7.74 -5.38
N ASP A 13 -29.94 8.74 -5.05
CA ASP A 13 -30.24 9.85 -5.97
C ASP A 13 -29.00 10.71 -6.28
N ARG A 14 -28.14 10.96 -5.29
CA ARG A 14 -26.84 11.64 -5.50
C ARG A 14 -25.92 10.84 -6.41
N VAL A 15 -25.83 9.52 -6.21
CA VAL A 15 -25.02 8.65 -7.06
C VAL A 15 -25.57 8.64 -8.49
N LEU A 16 -26.89 8.60 -8.67
CA LEU A 16 -27.53 8.65 -9.98
C LEU A 16 -27.27 9.97 -10.71
N GLU A 17 -27.25 11.11 -10.01
CA GLU A 17 -26.93 12.41 -10.61
C GLU A 17 -25.47 12.49 -11.11
N ILE A 18 -24.53 11.90 -10.35
CA ILE A 18 -23.12 11.81 -10.72
C ILE A 18 -22.94 10.86 -11.91
N VAL A 19 -23.62 9.71 -11.88
CA VAL A 19 -23.54 8.67 -12.91
C VAL A 19 -24.16 9.13 -14.24
N LYS A 20 -25.12 10.06 -14.24
CA LYS A 20 -25.65 10.72 -15.44
C LYS A 20 -24.64 11.66 -16.12
N LYS A 21 -23.65 12.19 -15.39
CA LYS A 21 -22.56 12.99 -15.97
C LYS A 21 -21.46 12.13 -16.60
N CYS A 22 -21.51 10.82 -16.42
CA CYS A 22 -20.60 9.88 -17.06
C CYS A 22 -21.13 9.46 -18.45
N PRO A 23 -20.24 9.37 -19.45
CA PRO A 23 -20.59 8.88 -20.77
C PRO A 23 -21.06 7.42 -20.71
N ASP A 24 -22.00 7.04 -21.58
CA ASP A 24 -22.77 5.78 -21.50
C ASP A 24 -21.89 4.53 -21.33
N ASN A 25 -20.73 4.52 -21.99
CA ASN A 25 -19.77 3.42 -21.98
C ASN A 25 -19.05 3.19 -20.64
N LEU A 26 -19.17 4.11 -19.68
CA LEU A 26 -18.56 3.99 -18.34
C LEU A 26 -19.59 3.98 -17.21
N ARG A 27 -20.88 4.13 -17.54
CA ARG A 27 -21.94 4.36 -16.56
C ARG A 27 -22.09 3.21 -15.58
N GLU A 28 -22.11 1.97 -16.09
CA GLU A 28 -22.26 0.76 -15.28
C GLU A 28 -21.08 0.58 -14.32
N LYS A 29 -19.85 0.77 -14.83
CA LYS A 29 -18.63 0.64 -14.02
C LYS A 29 -18.50 1.73 -12.96
N CYS A 30 -18.85 2.97 -13.29
CA CYS A 30 -18.88 4.05 -12.30
C CYS A 30 -19.94 3.82 -11.21
N PHE A 31 -21.10 3.25 -11.55
CA PHE A 31 -22.13 2.93 -10.57
C PHE A 31 -21.67 1.84 -9.59
N GLU A 32 -21.07 0.75 -10.09
CA GLU A 32 -20.53 -0.34 -9.24
C GLU A 32 -19.47 0.17 -8.24
N ILE A 33 -18.53 1.00 -8.70
CA ILE A 33 -17.43 1.53 -7.88
C ILE A 33 -17.95 2.51 -6.81
N LEU A 34 -18.90 3.38 -7.17
CA LEU A 34 -19.43 4.37 -6.22
C LEU A 34 -20.35 3.71 -5.17
N LEU A 35 -21.14 2.71 -5.58
CA LEU A 35 -22.02 1.99 -4.66
C LEU A 35 -21.22 1.15 -3.64
N SER A 36 -20.18 0.45 -4.10
CA SER A 36 -19.29 -0.32 -3.23
C SER A 36 -18.56 0.57 -2.22
N ALA A 37 -18.05 1.73 -2.66
CA ALA A 37 -17.42 2.71 -1.77
C ALA A 37 -18.39 3.25 -0.70
N ALA A 38 -19.65 3.50 -1.04
CA ALA A 38 -20.67 4.02 -0.12
C ALA A 38 -21.11 2.99 0.95
N LEU A 39 -21.18 1.71 0.57
CA LEU A 39 -21.54 0.62 1.50
C LEU A 39 -20.39 0.31 2.49
N LEU A 40 -19.14 0.40 2.04
CA LEU A 40 -17.95 0.26 2.88
C LEU A 40 -17.86 1.37 3.93
N THR A 41 -18.21 2.61 3.56
CA THR A 41 -18.22 3.73 4.51
C THR A 41 -19.38 3.67 5.51
N SER A 42 -20.53 3.09 5.13
CA SER A 42 -21.65 2.89 6.07
C SER A 42 -21.41 1.79 7.10
N SER A 43 -20.49 0.85 6.84
CA SER A 43 -20.22 -0.29 7.73
C SER A 43 -19.23 0.04 8.87
N ALA A 44 -18.65 1.24 8.90
CA ALA A 44 -17.60 1.64 9.84
C ALA A 44 -18.13 2.38 11.10
N SER A 45 -19.37 2.11 11.53
CA SER A 45 -19.91 2.65 12.79
C SER A 45 -20.56 1.57 13.65
N SER A 46 -19.76 0.95 14.53
CA SER A 46 -20.13 0.58 15.92
C SER A 46 -19.09 -0.33 16.58
N GLY A 47 -18.41 0.19 17.62
CA GLY A 47 -17.89 -0.48 18.85
C GLY A 47 -17.01 -1.73 18.71
N SER A 48 -16.31 -2.26 19.71
CA SER A 48 -15.90 -1.91 21.07
C SER A 48 -14.92 -3.02 21.49
N MET A 49 -14.05 -2.76 22.47
CA MET A 49 -13.03 -3.67 23.05
C MET A 49 -13.48 -5.12 23.32
N SER A 50 -12.55 -6.08 23.20
CA SER A 50 -12.22 -7.05 24.26
C SER A 50 -10.93 -7.85 23.96
N VAL A 51 -10.43 -8.53 24.97
CA VAL A 51 -9.04 -8.92 25.29
C VAL A 51 -8.75 -10.43 25.11
N THR A 52 -7.47 -10.75 24.80
CA THR A 52 -6.65 -11.98 25.10
C THR A 52 -7.02 -13.35 24.47
N PRO A 53 -6.16 -14.40 24.57
CA PRO A 53 -4.73 -14.53 24.24
C PRO A 53 -4.41 -15.75 23.32
N GLU A 54 -3.12 -15.85 22.96
CA GLU A 54 -2.32 -16.93 22.32
C GLU A 54 -2.89 -18.35 22.11
N SER A 55 -2.65 -18.95 20.93
CA SER A 55 -2.08 -20.31 20.78
C SER A 55 -1.72 -20.66 19.32
N ASN A 56 -0.63 -21.42 19.19
CA ASN A 56 0.00 -22.02 18.01
C ASN A 56 -0.94 -22.76 17.04
N GLY A 57 -0.57 -22.77 15.75
CA GLY A 57 -1.12 -23.72 14.78
C GLY A 57 -0.57 -23.50 13.37
N ASP A 58 0.27 -24.44 12.96
CA ASP A 58 0.96 -24.59 11.67
C ASP A 58 0.02 -24.69 10.44
N ALA A 59 0.61 -24.39 9.28
CA ALA A 59 0.16 -24.73 7.93
C ALA A 59 -1.13 -24.08 7.38
N SER A 60 -0.96 -23.17 6.41
CA SER A 60 -1.06 -23.55 5.00
C SER A 60 -0.89 -22.29 4.15
N ALA A 61 0.12 -22.31 3.29
CA ALA A 61 0.24 -21.38 2.17
C ALA A 61 -0.99 -21.60 1.26
N ALA A 62 -2.05 -20.84 1.52
CA ALA A 62 -3.13 -20.69 0.59
C ALA A 62 -2.58 -19.89 -0.60
N GLU A 63 -2.38 -20.56 -1.73
CA GLU A 63 -2.26 -19.91 -3.03
C GLU A 63 -3.49 -19.01 -3.21
N ARG A 64 -3.30 -17.71 -2.93
CA ARG A 64 -4.26 -16.69 -3.29
C ARG A 64 -4.21 -16.66 -4.82
N ILE A 65 -5.28 -17.16 -5.47
CA ILE A 65 -5.54 -16.83 -6.87
C ILE A 65 -5.87 -15.35 -6.89
N THR A 66 -4.83 -14.51 -6.93
CA THR A 66 -4.96 -13.10 -7.23
C THR A 66 -5.28 -13.02 -8.72
N SER A 67 -6.23 -12.18 -9.13
CA SER A 67 -6.49 -11.93 -10.55
C SER A 67 -5.38 -11.05 -11.19
N GLY A 68 -4.28 -10.91 -10.46
CA GLY A 68 -3.12 -10.14 -10.84
C GLY A 68 -2.24 -10.85 -11.84
N THR A 69 -1.59 -10.06 -12.70
CA THR A 69 -0.57 -10.53 -13.61
C THR A 69 0.82 -10.15 -13.12
N ASP A 70 1.82 -10.88 -13.57
CA ASP A 70 3.21 -10.49 -13.42
C ASP A 70 3.47 -9.11 -14.04
N ILE A 71 4.34 -8.33 -13.38
CA ILE A 71 4.86 -7.07 -13.89
C ILE A 71 5.85 -7.40 -15.01
N VAL A 72 5.68 -6.77 -16.16
CA VAL A 72 6.62 -6.88 -17.29
C VAL A 72 7.44 -5.60 -17.47
N MET A 73 8.54 -5.68 -18.20
CA MET A 73 9.39 -4.51 -18.49
C MET A 73 8.62 -3.35 -19.14
N ALA A 74 7.51 -3.60 -19.82
CA ALA A 74 6.66 -2.56 -20.40
C ALA A 74 5.93 -1.72 -19.34
N ASP A 75 5.61 -2.31 -18.19
CA ASP A 75 4.86 -1.68 -17.09
C ASP A 75 5.72 -0.74 -16.25
N LEU A 76 7.03 -0.97 -16.21
CA LEU A 76 7.95 -0.15 -15.44
C LEU A 76 8.07 1.25 -16.03
N HIS A 77 8.12 2.26 -15.18
CA HIS A 77 8.39 3.62 -15.61
C HIS A 77 9.79 3.74 -16.26
N GLN A 78 9.95 4.60 -17.28
CA GLN A 78 11.22 4.73 -18.02
C GLN A 78 12.42 5.07 -17.11
N LYS A 79 12.22 5.90 -16.07
CA LYS A 79 13.26 6.19 -15.07
C LYS A 79 13.62 4.94 -14.26
N ALA A 80 12.64 4.12 -13.89
CA ALA A 80 12.87 2.88 -13.16
C ALA A 80 13.68 1.90 -14.01
N LYS A 81 13.41 1.81 -15.33
CA LYS A 81 14.20 0.98 -16.26
C LYS A 81 15.68 1.35 -16.34
N LYS A 82 16.07 2.57 -15.94
CA LYS A 82 17.48 2.99 -15.89
C LYS A 82 18.14 2.71 -14.53
N HIS A 83 17.37 2.77 -13.44
CA HIS A 83 17.92 2.77 -12.08
C HIS A 83 17.68 1.47 -11.29
N VAL A 84 16.61 0.73 -11.60
CA VAL A 84 16.20 -0.50 -10.88
C VAL A 84 16.80 -1.77 -11.49
N PRO A 85 16.73 -2.02 -12.82
CA PRO A 85 17.14 -3.32 -13.37
C PRO A 85 18.65 -3.56 -13.36
N ALA A 86 19.47 -2.56 -13.05
CA ALA A 86 20.89 -2.77 -12.79
C ALA A 86 21.15 -3.49 -11.45
N GLN A 87 20.16 -3.53 -10.55
CA GLN A 87 20.34 -4.08 -9.21
C GLN A 87 19.19 -4.98 -8.73
N LEU A 88 18.01 -4.91 -9.35
CA LEU A 88 16.85 -5.75 -9.05
C LEU A 88 16.26 -6.32 -10.35
N THR A 89 16.27 -7.64 -10.48
CA THR A 89 15.72 -8.36 -11.63
C THR A 89 14.19 -8.28 -11.67
N LEU A 90 13.61 -8.50 -12.85
CA LEU A 90 12.15 -8.53 -12.98
C LEU A 90 11.55 -9.70 -12.17
N GLU A 91 12.26 -10.82 -12.07
CA GLU A 91 11.86 -11.95 -11.22
C GLU A 91 11.82 -11.55 -9.74
N GLU A 92 12.83 -10.86 -9.22
CA GLU A 92 12.82 -10.33 -7.85
C GLU A 92 11.66 -9.35 -7.64
N VAL A 93 11.34 -8.50 -8.62
CA VAL A 93 10.18 -7.60 -8.56
C VAL A 93 8.87 -8.40 -8.50
N ASN A 94 8.70 -9.42 -9.33
CA ASN A 94 7.50 -10.26 -9.38
C ASN A 94 7.34 -11.18 -8.16
N ARG A 95 8.38 -11.37 -7.36
CA ARG A 95 8.27 -12.00 -6.03
C ARG A 95 7.77 -11.02 -4.96
N LEU A 96 7.94 -9.72 -5.17
CA LEU A 96 7.57 -8.68 -4.21
C LEU A 96 6.24 -8.01 -4.54
N PHE A 97 5.89 -7.92 -5.82
CA PHE A 97 4.73 -7.20 -6.29
C PHE A 97 4.06 -7.94 -7.45
N TYR A 98 2.75 -7.78 -7.55
CA TYR A 98 1.96 -8.13 -8.73
C TYR A 98 1.25 -6.89 -9.27
N LYS A 99 0.72 -6.99 -10.48
CA LYS A 99 -0.06 -5.94 -11.11
C LYS A 99 -1.53 -6.35 -11.20
N GLU A 100 -2.42 -5.50 -10.72
CA GLU A 100 -3.87 -5.66 -10.85
C GLU A 100 -4.47 -4.31 -11.23
N ASP A 101 -5.28 -4.25 -12.29
CA ASP A 101 -5.89 -3.01 -12.80
C ASP A 101 -4.90 -1.84 -13.01
N GLY A 102 -3.65 -2.15 -13.38
CA GLY A 102 -2.60 -1.14 -13.59
C GLY A 102 -1.96 -0.62 -12.30
N ILE A 103 -2.33 -1.16 -11.14
CA ILE A 103 -1.81 -0.81 -9.83
C ILE A 103 -0.87 -1.93 -9.37
N PHE A 104 0.27 -1.55 -8.80
CA PHE A 104 1.19 -2.53 -8.23
C PHE A 104 0.83 -2.79 -6.78
N LEU A 105 0.70 -4.06 -6.41
CA LEU A 105 0.28 -4.51 -5.09
C LEU A 105 1.33 -5.46 -4.49
N PRO A 106 1.59 -5.38 -3.17
CA PRO A 106 2.61 -6.21 -2.52
C PRO A 106 2.19 -7.69 -2.44
N LEU A 107 3.17 -8.58 -2.57
CA LEU A 107 3.05 -10.03 -2.35
C LEU A 107 3.68 -10.50 -1.04
N TYR A 108 4.53 -9.67 -0.42
CA TYR A 108 5.18 -10.01 0.85
C TYR A 108 4.22 -9.76 2.03
N ASP A 109 4.09 -10.75 2.91
CA ASP A 109 3.32 -10.61 4.16
C ASP A 109 4.21 -10.22 5.36
N GLU A 110 5.52 -10.47 5.28
CA GLU A 110 6.49 -10.20 6.35
C GLU A 110 7.61 -9.24 5.93
N LEU A 111 8.12 -8.45 6.89
CA LEU A 111 9.20 -7.46 6.66
C LEU A 111 10.59 -7.99 7.05
N LYS A 112 10.70 -9.26 7.46
CA LYS A 112 11.94 -9.92 7.93
C LYS A 112 12.72 -9.07 8.97
N SER A 113 12.03 -8.46 9.94
CA SER A 113 12.65 -7.75 11.06
C SER A 113 11.88 -7.93 12.37
N GLN A 114 12.62 -8.09 13.47
CA GLN A 114 12.09 -8.19 14.83
C GLN A 114 12.01 -6.83 15.54
N LYS A 115 12.62 -5.78 14.97
CA LYS A 115 12.64 -4.43 15.56
C LYS A 115 11.59 -3.57 14.88
N LEU A 116 10.64 -3.03 15.66
CA LEU A 116 9.58 -2.16 15.14
C LEU A 116 10.14 -0.96 14.35
N SER A 117 11.19 -0.32 14.87
CA SER A 117 11.83 0.81 14.19
C SER A 117 12.36 0.43 12.81
N GLU A 118 13.05 -0.70 12.70
CA GLU A 118 13.56 -1.19 11.42
C GLU A 118 12.41 -1.61 10.48
N ALA A 119 11.41 -2.33 10.99
CA ALA A 119 10.25 -2.75 10.21
C ALA A 119 9.53 -1.54 9.59
N GLN A 120 9.33 -0.45 10.35
CA GLN A 120 8.74 0.79 9.84
C GLN A 120 9.55 1.42 8.69
N ILE A 121 10.88 1.42 8.80
CA ILE A 121 11.75 1.91 7.73
C ILE A 121 11.67 0.99 6.51
N ARG A 122 11.65 -0.33 6.70
CA ARG A 122 11.48 -1.29 5.59
C ARG A 122 10.17 -1.08 4.84
N VAL A 123 9.05 -0.84 5.54
CA VAL A 123 7.77 -0.47 4.90
C VAL A 123 7.93 0.79 4.05
N ALA A 124 8.59 1.82 4.57
CA ALA A 124 8.81 3.07 3.84
C ALA A 124 9.64 2.86 2.56
N LEU A 125 10.69 2.04 2.65
CA LEU A 125 11.54 1.71 1.52
C LEU A 125 10.78 0.90 0.45
N MET A 126 9.96 -0.06 0.84
CA MET A 126 9.17 -0.86 -0.12
C MET A 126 8.05 -0.04 -0.76
N GLU A 127 7.42 0.87 -0.03
CA GLU A 127 6.45 1.80 -0.59
C GLU A 127 7.12 2.76 -1.60
N ALA A 128 8.32 3.26 -1.29
CA ALA A 128 9.11 4.04 -2.24
C ALA A 128 9.54 3.23 -3.47
N LEU A 129 9.87 1.94 -3.30
CA LEU A 129 10.21 1.05 -4.41
C LEU A 129 9.01 0.93 -5.34
N LYS A 130 7.83 0.57 -4.81
CA LYS A 130 6.57 0.46 -5.55
C LYS A 130 6.26 1.74 -6.33
N ASN A 131 6.34 2.90 -5.67
CA ASN A 131 6.11 4.19 -6.31
C ASN A 131 7.18 4.50 -7.38
N GLY A 132 8.44 4.15 -7.11
CA GLY A 132 9.55 4.35 -8.03
C GLY A 132 9.42 3.51 -9.30
N ILE A 133 9.02 2.24 -9.19
CA ILE A 133 8.82 1.37 -10.36
C ILE A 133 7.60 1.76 -11.18
N GLN A 134 6.54 2.27 -10.54
CA GLN A 134 5.30 2.68 -11.21
C GLN A 134 5.37 4.10 -11.81
N SER A 135 6.00 5.06 -11.13
CA SER A 135 5.99 6.50 -11.50
C SER A 135 7.37 7.10 -11.78
N GLY A 136 8.45 6.41 -11.40
CA GLY A 136 9.81 6.93 -11.48
C GLY A 136 10.25 7.75 -10.28
N GLU A 137 9.37 8.04 -9.34
CA GLU A 137 9.66 8.81 -8.13
C GLU A 137 9.78 7.90 -6.91
N PHE A 138 11.01 7.72 -6.42
CA PHE A 138 11.32 6.91 -5.23
C PHE A 138 11.02 7.68 -3.95
N SER A 139 9.73 7.82 -3.68
CA SER A 139 9.19 8.59 -2.56
C SER A 139 7.92 7.96 -2.00
N PHE A 140 7.53 8.36 -0.81
CA PHE A 140 6.30 7.90 -0.16
C PHE A 140 5.63 9.02 0.61
N LYS A 141 4.30 8.93 0.76
CA LYS A 141 3.56 9.77 1.70
C LYS A 141 3.67 9.19 3.10
N VAL A 142 3.94 10.03 4.09
CA VAL A 142 4.11 9.57 5.48
C VAL A 142 2.83 8.94 6.03
N SER A 143 1.66 9.48 5.69
CA SER A 143 0.36 8.90 6.08
C SER A 143 0.19 7.48 5.54
N ARG A 144 0.55 7.25 4.28
CA ARG A 144 0.45 5.93 3.65
C ARG A 144 1.36 4.91 4.32
N VAL A 145 2.59 5.28 4.65
CA VAL A 145 3.50 4.39 5.38
C VAL A 145 2.96 4.07 6.76
N ARG A 146 2.36 5.04 7.47
CA ARG A 146 1.71 4.79 8.76
C ARG A 146 0.54 3.81 8.65
N GLU A 147 -0.29 3.92 7.63
CA GLU A 147 -1.36 2.95 7.34
C GLU A 147 -0.77 1.56 7.11
N LEU A 148 0.24 1.44 6.24
CA LEU A 148 0.89 0.16 5.94
C LEU A 148 1.54 -0.45 7.19
N CYS A 149 2.21 0.35 8.01
CA CYS A 149 2.76 -0.13 9.28
C CYS A 149 1.66 -0.67 10.22
N SER A 150 0.44 -0.15 10.15
CA SER A 150 -0.69 -0.69 10.91
C SER A 150 -1.11 -2.05 10.34
N THR A 151 -1.21 -2.16 9.01
CA THR A 151 -1.51 -3.42 8.31
C THR A 151 -0.50 -4.52 8.64
N TYR A 152 0.80 -4.21 8.60
CA TYR A 152 1.88 -5.16 8.93
C TYR A 152 2.15 -5.27 10.43
N LYS A 153 1.28 -4.70 11.29
CA LYS A 153 1.37 -4.76 12.77
C LYS A 153 2.73 -4.30 13.31
N CYS A 154 3.39 -3.35 12.64
CA CYS A 154 4.67 -2.77 13.05
C CYS A 154 4.58 -1.27 13.40
N LEU A 155 3.37 -0.72 13.55
CA LEU A 155 3.18 0.68 13.93
C LEU A 155 3.48 0.90 15.42
N ASP A 156 4.67 1.41 15.71
CA ASP A 156 4.97 2.16 16.92
C ASP A 156 4.59 3.63 16.73
N SER A 157 3.40 4.03 17.19
CA SER A 157 2.89 5.40 17.03
C SER A 157 3.68 6.43 17.85
N GLY A 158 4.12 6.06 19.06
CA GLY A 158 4.84 6.95 19.97
C GLY A 158 6.23 7.29 19.45
N ASN A 159 6.90 6.33 18.82
CA ASN A 159 8.24 6.52 18.28
C ASN A 159 8.29 6.72 16.77
N PHE A 160 7.16 6.73 16.05
CA PHE A 160 7.15 6.82 14.58
C PHE A 160 8.02 7.97 14.06
N SER A 161 7.78 9.21 14.51
CA SER A 161 8.58 10.35 14.04
C SER A 161 10.05 10.24 14.42
N ALA A 162 10.34 9.75 15.64
CA ALA A 162 11.72 9.57 16.11
C ALA A 162 12.46 8.51 15.30
N ASN A 163 11.81 7.39 14.96
CA ASN A 163 12.39 6.33 14.15
C ASN A 163 12.81 6.83 12.77
N PHE A 164 11.99 7.65 12.11
CA PHE A 164 12.37 8.25 10.82
C PHE A 164 13.49 9.28 10.96
N LYS A 165 13.45 10.14 11.99
CA LYS A 165 14.53 11.11 12.27
C LYS A 165 15.87 10.42 12.58
N ASN A 166 15.84 9.30 13.29
CA ASN A 166 17.05 8.52 13.59
C ASN A 166 17.61 7.79 12.36
N ASN A 167 16.80 7.61 11.32
CA ASN A 167 17.19 7.02 10.03
C ASN A 167 17.25 8.08 8.91
N GLN A 168 17.49 9.35 9.27
CA GLN A 168 17.56 10.48 8.34
C GLN A 168 18.48 10.27 7.12
N PRO A 169 19.64 9.58 7.21
CA PRO A 169 20.51 9.36 6.04
C PRO A 169 19.82 8.67 4.85
N TYR A 170 18.75 7.91 5.09
CA TYR A 170 17.98 7.25 4.02
C TYR A 170 17.02 8.18 3.27
N PHE A 171 16.80 9.40 3.78
CA PHE A 171 15.82 10.33 3.24
C PHE A 171 16.49 11.63 2.81
N SER A 172 16.08 12.15 1.65
CA SER A 172 16.60 13.41 1.12
C SER A 172 16.15 14.63 1.92
N ASP A 173 14.99 14.52 2.56
CA ASP A 173 14.34 15.60 3.29
C ASP A 173 14.12 15.21 4.76
N PRO A 174 14.11 16.19 5.69
CA PRO A 174 13.76 15.93 7.09
C PRO A 174 12.33 15.41 7.22
N TYR A 175 12.09 14.60 8.27
CA TYR A 175 10.77 14.06 8.55
C TYR A 175 9.68 15.14 8.61
N SER A 176 8.58 14.91 7.89
CA SER A 176 7.37 15.76 7.90
C SER A 176 6.11 14.92 8.09
N SER A 177 5.34 15.19 9.15
CA SER A 177 4.23 14.32 9.59
C SER A 177 3.05 14.18 8.62
N GLY A 178 2.99 14.99 7.57
CA GLY A 178 1.97 14.89 6.50
C GLY A 178 2.56 15.05 5.10
N GLY A 179 3.89 15.05 4.99
CA GLY A 179 4.59 15.28 3.74
C GLY A 179 4.79 14.03 2.90
N THR A 180 5.39 14.26 1.74
CA THR A 180 6.07 13.22 0.97
C THR A 180 7.54 13.25 1.33
N MET A 181 8.15 12.08 1.49
CA MET A 181 9.59 11.94 1.71
C MET A 181 10.20 11.17 0.54
N ALA A 182 11.25 11.72 -0.05
CA ALA A 182 12.03 11.07 -1.10
C ALA A 182 13.24 10.32 -0.52
N LEU A 183 13.65 9.23 -1.18
CA LEU A 183 14.85 8.50 -0.79
C LEU A 183 16.12 9.22 -1.24
N SER A 184 17.12 9.24 -0.35
CA SER A 184 18.48 9.64 -0.68
C SER A 184 19.19 8.57 -1.52
N ALA A 185 20.44 8.82 -1.92
CA ALA A 185 21.26 7.79 -2.56
C ALA A 185 21.49 6.57 -1.65
N GLU A 186 21.76 6.80 -0.36
CA GLU A 186 21.92 5.75 0.63
C GLU A 186 20.61 4.99 0.87
N GLY A 187 19.49 5.73 0.93
CA GLY A 187 18.15 5.13 1.05
C GLY A 187 17.81 4.21 -0.12
N LYS A 188 18.17 4.59 -1.35
CA LYS A 188 18.01 3.72 -2.54
C LYS A 188 18.85 2.46 -2.44
N ASN A 189 20.09 2.55 -1.97
CA ASN A 189 20.93 1.36 -1.76
C ASN A 189 20.33 0.43 -0.69
N ARG A 190 19.85 0.99 0.44
CA ARG A 190 19.20 0.20 1.48
C ARG A 190 17.88 -0.42 1.00
N MET A 191 17.11 0.32 0.19
CA MET A 191 15.88 -0.18 -0.46
C MET A 191 16.17 -1.42 -1.30
N ILE A 192 17.20 -1.40 -2.15
CA ILE A 192 17.58 -2.57 -2.96
C ILE A 192 17.99 -3.75 -2.09
N ALA A 193 18.79 -3.52 -1.04
CA ALA A 193 19.19 -4.57 -0.11
C ALA A 193 17.97 -5.23 0.55
N VAL A 194 17.03 -4.43 1.06
CA VAL A 194 15.79 -4.94 1.66
C VAL A 194 14.94 -5.67 0.62
N ALA A 195 14.80 -5.15 -0.59
CA ALA A 195 14.05 -5.82 -1.64
C ALA A 195 14.61 -7.22 -1.94
N LYS A 196 15.94 -7.37 -2.03
CA LYS A 196 16.58 -8.67 -2.20
C LYS A 196 16.37 -9.60 -1.02
N GLU A 197 16.48 -9.09 0.21
CA GLU A 197 16.19 -9.89 1.41
C GLU A 197 14.75 -10.42 1.39
N LEU A 198 13.78 -9.60 0.96
CA LEU A 198 12.36 -9.98 0.91
C LEU A 198 12.00 -10.87 -0.30
N ALA A 199 12.73 -10.75 -1.41
CA ALA A 199 12.51 -11.56 -2.62
C ALA A 199 13.12 -12.98 -2.56
N GLN A 200 13.86 -13.28 -1.48
CA GLN A 200 14.41 -14.61 -1.19
C GLN A 200 13.37 -15.56 -0.63
#